data_AF-A0A9P0Q8A7-F1
#
_entry.id   AF-A0A9P0Q8A7-F1
#
_cell.length_a   1.000
_cell.length_b   1.000
_cell.length_c   1.000
_cell.angle_alpha   90.00
_cell.angle_beta   90.00
_cell.angle_gamma   90.00
#
_symmetry.space_group_name_H-M   'P 1'
#
loop_
_entity.id
_entity.type
_entity.pdbx_description
1 polymer ?
#
loop_
_entity_poly.entity_id
_entity_poly.type
_entity_poly.pdbx_seq_one_letter_code
_entity_poly.pdbx_strand_id
1 'polypeptide(L)' 'MKPFIHADEYVNRKNFASINIQATCNSNEEFTSVDVSWPGFVLDSRIWKNSDIYNVMKLNRASAVLLGVSGYV' A
#
# COMPACT_ATOMS: atom_id res chain seq x y z
N MET A 1 -1.36 10.26 17.40
CA MET A 1 -2.65 10.98 17.34
C MET A 1 -3.62 10.08 16.58
N LYS A 2 -4.64 9.52 17.24
CA LYS A 2 -5.64 8.65 16.60
C LYS A 2 -6.72 9.58 16.01
N PRO A 3 -7.06 9.51 14.72
CA PRO A 3 -8.09 10.37 14.15
C PRO A 3 -9.43 10.09 14.84
N PHE A 4 -10.18 11.15 15.16
CA PHE A 4 -11.45 11.05 15.90
C PHE A 4 -12.58 10.45 15.04
N ILE A 5 -12.44 10.53 13.72
CA ILE A 5 -13.37 9.98 12.72
C ILE A 5 -12.75 8.68 12.18
N HIS A 6 -13.53 7.59 12.11
CA HIS A 6 -13.08 6.26 11.64
C HIS A 6 -11.90 5.65 12.42
N ALA A 7 -11.77 6.03 13.69
CA ALA A 7 -10.66 5.66 14.56
C ALA A 7 -10.41 4.12 14.62
N ASP A 8 -11.47 3.33 14.49
CA ASP A 8 -11.41 1.86 14.55
C ASP A 8 -10.79 1.23 13.30
N GLU A 9 -10.83 1.93 12.15
CA GLU A 9 -10.21 1.44 10.90
C GLU A 9 -8.68 1.44 10.98
N TYR A 10 -8.10 2.22 11.89
CA TYR A 10 -6.66 2.25 12.14
C TYR A 10 -6.21 1.14 13.10
N VAL A 11 -7.13 0.35 13.66
CA VAL A 11 -6.80 -0.75 14.55
C VAL A 11 -6.67 -2.04 13.74
N ASN A 12 -5.48 -2.64 13.74
CA ASN A 12 -5.27 -3.93 13.07
C ASN A 12 -5.91 -5.10 13.84
N ARG A 13 -5.87 -6.30 13.25
CA ARG A 13 -6.39 -7.54 13.87
C ARG A 13 -5.67 -7.93 15.18
N LYS A 14 -4.51 -7.34 15.48
CA LYS A 14 -3.76 -7.53 16.74
C LYS A 14 -4.10 -6.46 17.78
N ASN A 15 -5.10 -5.62 17.51
CA ASN A 15 -5.58 -4.55 18.39
C ASN A 15 -4.58 -3.39 18.62
N PHE A 16 -3.66 -3.15 17.65
CA PHE A 16 -2.74 -2.03 17.67
C PHE A 16 -3.11 -0.99 16.60
N ALA A 17 -2.90 0.29 16.91
CA ALA A 17 -3.03 1.37 15.92
C ALA A 17 -1.92 1.25 14.86
N SER A 18 -2.29 1.23 13.59
CA SER A 18 -1.38 1.02 12.46
C SER A 18 -1.92 1.67 11.18
N ILE A 19 -0.99 1.92 10.26
CA ILE A 19 -1.22 2.46 8.92
C ILE A 19 -0.51 1.52 7.95
N ASN A 20 -1.13 1.24 6.82
CA ASN A 20 -0.52 0.49 5.74
C ASN A 20 0.22 1.43 4.79
N ILE A 21 1.41 1.00 4.39
CA ILE A 21 2.28 1.74 3.48
C ILE A 21 2.44 0.88 2.22
N GLN A 22 2.11 1.45 1.07
CA GLN A 22 2.50 0.90 -0.22
C GLN A 22 3.65 1.73 -0.77
N ALA A 23 4.74 1.08 -1.15
CA ALA A 23 5.84 1.73 -1.85
C ALA A 23 6.28 0.90 -3.05
N THR A 24 6.67 1.57 -4.12
CA THR A 24 7.32 0.93 -5.27
C THR A 24 8.69 1.54 -5.48
N CYS A 25 9.63 0.74 -5.98
CA CYS A 25 10.94 1.21 -6.39
C CYS A 25 11.29 0.73 -7.80
N ASN A 26 12.22 1.43 -8.44
CA ASN A 26 12.79 1.00 -9.71
C ASN A 26 13.94 0.01 -9.48
N SER A 27 14.58 -0.44 -10.55
CA SER A 27 15.73 -1.36 -10.50
C SER A 27 16.98 -0.79 -9.83
N ASN A 28 17.04 0.53 -9.62
CA ASN A 28 18.13 1.21 -8.92
C ASN A 28 17.83 1.39 -7.42
N GLU A 29 16.79 0.71 -6.92
CA GLU A 29 16.33 0.81 -5.52
C GLU A 29 15.80 2.21 -5.14
N GLU A 30 15.45 3.04 -6.13
CA GLU A 30 14.89 4.37 -5.90
C GLU A 30 13.37 4.28 -5.79
N PHE A 31 12.80 4.88 -4.74
CA PHE A 31 11.35 4.96 -4.60
C PHE A 31 10.73 5.75 -5.76
N THR A 32 9.75 5.14 -6.42
CA THR A 32 9.00 5.72 -7.52
C THR A 32 7.59 6.13 -7.13
N SER A 33 7.03 5.51 -6.09
CA SER A 33 5.78 5.92 -5.47
C SER A 33 5.71 5.48 -4.01
N VAL A 34 5.03 6.26 -3.19
CA VAL A 34 4.73 5.95 -1.78
C VAL A 34 3.30 6.42 -1.48
N ASP A 35 2.47 5.54 -0.92
CA ASP A 35 1.14 5.84 -0.42
C ASP A 35 1.01 5.36 1.03
N VAL A 36 0.68 6.29 1.92
CA VAL A 36 0.52 6.10 3.38
C VAL A 36 -0.90 6.40 3.85
N SER A 37 -1.86 6.43 2.93
CA SER A 37 -3.22 6.92 3.20
C SER A 37 -4.16 5.85 3.78
N TRP A 38 -3.66 4.62 3.95
CA TRP A 38 -4.50 3.45 4.24
C TRP A 38 -4.50 3.08 5.72
N PRO A 39 -5.66 3.05 6.38
CA PRO A 39 -5.78 2.51 7.73
C PRO A 39 -5.31 1.05 7.80
N GLY A 40 -4.71 0.64 8.92
CA GLY A 40 -4.12 -0.71 9.08
C GLY A 40 -5.10 -1.88 9.02
N PHE A 41 -6.42 -1.62 9.09
CA PHE A 41 -7.44 -2.65 8.88
C PHE A 41 -7.69 -2.96 7.39
N VAL A 42 -7.28 -2.06 6.49
CA VAL A 42 -7.50 -2.22 5.04
C VAL A 42 -6.65 -3.37 4.50
N LEU A 43 -7.26 -4.22 3.68
CA LEU A 43 -6.54 -5.34 3.04
C LEU A 43 -5.63 -4.87 1.91
N ASP A 44 -4.46 -5.49 1.79
CA ASP A 44 -3.49 -5.24 0.71
C ASP A 44 -4.11 -5.35 -0.69
N SER A 45 -5.06 -6.26 -0.89
CA SER A 45 -5.76 -6.42 -2.17
C SER A 45 -6.64 -5.23 -2.54
N ARG A 46 -7.17 -4.51 -1.54
CA ARG A 46 -7.93 -3.28 -1.74
C ARG A 46 -6.99 -2.12 -2.04
N ILE A 47 -5.86 -2.04 -1.34
CA ILE A 47 -4.81 -1.04 -1.59
C ILE A 47 -4.29 -1.20 -3.03
N TRP A 48 -3.90 -2.42 -3.41
CA TRP A 48 -3.43 -2.75 -4.76
C TRP A 48 -4.40 -2.28 -5.85
N LYS A 49 -5.68 -2.67 -5.78
CA LYS A 49 -6.68 -2.32 -6.81
C LYS A 49 -6.95 -0.82 -6.95
N ASN A 50 -6.70 -0.04 -5.89
CA ASN A 50 -6.92 1.40 -5.87
C ASN A 50 -5.63 2.21 -6.07
N SER A 51 -4.50 1.53 -6.31
CA SER A 51 -3.21 2.19 -6.49
C SER A 51 -2.96 2.59 -7.94
N ASP A 52 -2.17 3.65 -8.15
CA ASP A 52 -1.78 4.09 -9.49
C ASP A 52 -0.94 3.04 -10.22
N ILE A 53 -0.09 2.32 -9.49
CA ILE A 53 0.75 1.24 -10.05
C ILE A 53 -0.11 0.12 -10.65
N TYR A 54 -1.30 -0.16 -10.10
CA TYR A 54 -2.22 -1.13 -10.70
C TYR A 54 -2.63 -0.71 -12.11
N ASN A 55 -2.92 0.57 -12.33
CA ASN A 55 -3.26 1.09 -13.65
C ASN A 55 -2.05 1.07 -14.61
N VAL A 56 -0.87 1.43 -14.12
CA VAL A 56 0.38 1.36 -14.90
C VAL A 56 0.65 -0.08 -15.35
N MET A 57 0.56 -1.05 -14.44
CA MET A 57 0.76 -2.47 -14.73
C MET A 57 -0.35 -3.06 -15.60
N LYS A 58 -1.59 -2.56 -15.49
CA LYS A 58 -2.68 -2.99 -16.36
C LYS A 58 -2.50 -2.54 -17.80
N LEU A 59 -2.00 -1.32 -18.01
CA LEU A 59 -1.66 -0.82 -19.34
C LEU A 59 -0.37 -1.44 -19.89
N ASN A 60 0.54 -1.85 -19.00
CA ASN A 60 1.82 -2.51 -19.24
C ASN A 60 2.61 -2.04 -20.48
N ARG A 61 2.59 -0.73 -20.77
CA ARG A 61 3.20 -0.21 -22.01
C ARG A 61 4.71 -0.44 -22.11
N ALA A 62 5.36 -0.62 -20.96
CA ALA A 62 6.80 -0.81 -20.84
C ALA A 62 7.20 -2.30 -20.73
N SER A 63 6.27 -3.25 -20.84
CA SER A 63 6.53 -4.68 -20.55
C SER A 63 7.23 -4.89 -19.21
N ALA A 64 6.81 -4.13 -18.20
CA ALA A 64 7.39 -4.14 -16.88
C ALA A 64 6.90 -5.35 -16.07
N VAL A 65 7.75 -5.82 -15.16
CA VAL A 65 7.41 -6.86 -14.18
C VAL A 65 7.48 -6.24 -12.80
N LEU A 66 6.40 -6.39 -12.02
CA LEU A 66 6.36 -5.99 -10.63
C LEU A 66 6.63 -7.22 -9.75
N LEU A 67 7.67 -7.14 -8.93
CA LEU A 67 7.97 -8.15 -7.92
C LEU A 67 7.41 -7.67 -6.57
N GLY A 68 6.45 -8.41 -6.03
CA GLY A 68 5.80 -8.07 -4.76
C GLY A 68 6.42 -8.82 -3.58
N VAL A 69 6.65 -8.12 -2.47
CA VAL A 69 7.01 -8.70 -1.18
C VAL A 69 5.98 -8.24 -0.15
N SER A 70 5.29 -9.19 0.51
CA SER A 70 4.38 -8.88 1.61
C SER A 70 5.15 -8.91 2.92
N GLY A 71 5.73 -7.77 3.31
CA GLY A 71 6.35 -7.60 4.62
C GLY A 71 5.33 -7.06 5.62
N TYR A 72 4.91 -7.88 6.59
CA TYR A 72 4.27 -7.38 7.80
C TYR A 72 5.38 -7.10 8.82
N VAL A 73 5.60 -5.83 9.16
CA VAL A 73 6.46 -5.43 10.29
C VAL A 73 5.59 -5.17 11.52
#